data_AF-A0A6B2L515-F1
#
_entry.id   AF-A0A6B2L515-F1
#
_cell.length_a   1.000
_cell.length_b   1.000
_cell.length_c   1.000
_cell.angle_alpha   90.00
_cell.angle_beta   90.00
_cell.angle_gamma   90.00
#
_symmetry.space_group_name_H-M   'P 1'
#
loop_
_entity.id
_entity.type
_entity.pdbx_description
1 polymer ?
#
loop_
_entity_poly.entity_id
_entity_poly.type
_entity_poly.pdbx_seq_one_letter_code
_entity_poly.pdbx_strand_id
1 'polypeptide(L)'
;MDVPDYAGWMTKQGGAVKNWKKRYFVLKGNNVYYFKHTTDANVTGTITLDSSCFVRRETKGKKNLFAVGTPSRIFFMFPETEKERDEWISKIKNKIDVLNNSRGTHKTLNEDKIRESTSQMELNMDPRKQLEAARNEILFLDSERSKVSDFWKIWYESLPSKALLDTGKIVFEIAISGDMEKLSWKAHGPQHIYIQKMVDFFYNVGAPEDEIDHLNNIGSRTNPPSIGSWIDMSGKGGMDAGWFFPVSIPLSQAVEAADMGTSIDQLLSWSKENNMNSCVWIGRDMGAAPPRQTEFKVNIDGNFETILSISLSAFRDFGFPEIPNEAIDIIRSLNPQKVVLSIVTIKDDFVRLGILFPSPQKLMVESLCNLSGGNSEQLFKFEKAIKSKVSFVEFQCLKQNYGYGVYKEGFDVMFHYVIGEEHPEK
;
A
#
# COMPACT_ATOMS: atom_id res chain seq x y z
N MET A 1 10.88 0.97 49.14
CA MET A 1 9.95 0.57 48.06
C MET A 1 9.67 1.83 47.26
N ASP A 2 10.06 1.88 46.00
CA ASP A 2 9.88 3.08 45.18
C ASP A 2 8.41 3.38 44.93
N VAL A 3 8.06 4.65 45.06
CA VAL A 3 6.73 5.21 44.79
C VAL A 3 6.47 5.20 43.28
N PRO A 4 5.29 4.76 42.80
CA PRO A 4 4.95 4.80 41.38
C PRO A 4 4.78 6.24 40.87
N ASP A 5 5.10 6.49 39.60
CA ASP A 5 4.93 7.80 38.95
C ASP A 5 3.43 8.16 38.82
N TYR A 6 2.59 7.15 38.57
CA TYR A 6 1.13 7.24 38.56
C TYR A 6 0.52 5.84 38.63
N ALA A 7 -0.65 5.68 39.25
CA ALA A 7 -1.32 4.38 39.33
C ALA A 7 -2.84 4.52 39.46
N GLY A 8 -3.59 3.54 38.95
CA GLY A 8 -5.05 3.60 38.95
C GLY A 8 -5.69 2.44 38.22
N TRP A 9 -7.00 2.28 38.42
CA TRP A 9 -7.79 1.25 37.73
C TRP A 9 -8.20 1.72 36.33
N MET A 10 -8.00 0.85 35.34
CA MET A 10 -8.50 1.07 33.97
C MET A 10 -9.04 -0.22 33.39
N THR A 11 -9.95 -0.09 32.42
CA THR A 11 -10.42 -1.22 31.62
C THR A 11 -9.69 -1.22 30.30
N LYS A 12 -9.03 -2.34 29.96
CA LYS A 12 -8.25 -2.50 28.72
C LYS A 12 -8.85 -3.53 27.79
N GLN A 13 -8.61 -3.38 26.50
CA GLN A 13 -8.93 -4.42 25.51
C GLN A 13 -7.89 -5.55 25.54
N GLY A 14 -8.34 -6.79 25.37
CA GLY A 14 -7.49 -7.97 25.21
C GLY A 14 -6.73 -7.96 23.88
N GLY A 15 -5.62 -8.70 23.81
CA GLY A 15 -4.75 -8.74 22.62
C GLY A 15 -5.26 -9.68 21.54
N ALA A 16 -5.26 -10.97 21.86
CA ALA A 16 -5.76 -12.04 21.00
C ALA A 16 -7.30 -12.05 20.94
N VAL A 17 -7.95 -12.05 22.11
CA VAL A 17 -9.42 -11.95 22.21
C VAL A 17 -9.78 -10.54 22.66
N LYS A 18 -10.57 -9.81 21.87
CA LYS A 18 -10.87 -8.38 22.04
C LYS A 18 -11.84 -8.04 23.20
N ASN A 19 -11.85 -8.87 24.24
CA ASN A 19 -12.67 -8.65 25.44
C ASN A 19 -12.07 -7.56 26.34
N TRP A 20 -12.94 -6.82 27.02
CA TRP A 20 -12.55 -5.75 27.93
C TRP A 20 -12.32 -6.29 29.35
N LYS A 21 -11.19 -5.93 29.97
CA LYS A 21 -10.80 -6.43 31.31
C LYS A 21 -10.35 -5.28 32.20
N LYS A 22 -10.93 -5.17 33.40
CA LYS A 22 -10.49 -4.24 34.45
C LYS A 22 -9.14 -4.71 35.02
N ARG A 23 -8.15 -3.82 35.07
CA ARG A 23 -6.80 -4.06 35.55
C ARG A 23 -6.29 -2.86 36.33
N TYR A 24 -5.43 -3.11 37.30
CA TYR A 24 -4.74 -2.04 38.03
C TYR A 24 -3.45 -1.72 37.29
N PHE A 25 -3.29 -0.47 36.85
CA PHE A 25 -2.14 -0.02 36.08
C PHE A 25 -1.20 0.81 36.95
N VAL A 26 0.10 0.67 36.69
CA VAL A 26 1.17 1.37 37.39
C VAL A 26 2.17 1.88 36.35
N LEU A 27 2.30 3.19 36.21
CA LEU A 27 3.40 3.82 35.49
C LEU A 27 4.59 3.95 36.44
N LYS A 28 5.73 3.38 36.05
CA LYS A 28 7.00 3.54 36.77
C LYS A 28 8.16 3.55 35.78
N GLY A 29 8.96 4.62 35.80
CA GLY A 29 10.06 4.79 34.87
C GLY A 29 9.53 4.90 33.44
N ASN A 30 10.00 4.02 32.55
CA ASN A 30 9.56 3.95 31.15
C ASN A 30 8.55 2.83 30.91
N ASN A 31 7.96 2.25 31.96
CA ASN A 31 7.08 1.10 31.81
C ASN A 31 5.70 1.37 32.41
N VAL A 32 4.66 0.97 31.70
CA VAL A 32 3.31 0.84 32.24
C VAL A 32 3.03 -0.63 32.52
N TYR A 33 3.03 -1.00 33.79
CA TYR A 33 2.69 -2.34 34.25
C TYR A 33 1.20 -2.46 34.51
N TYR A 34 0.62 -3.64 34.36
CA TYR A 34 -0.75 -3.90 34.81
C TYR A 34 -0.92 -5.26 35.50
N PHE A 35 -1.83 -5.28 36.48
CA PHE A 35 -2.08 -6.40 37.40
C PHE A 35 -3.58 -6.76 37.41
N LYS A 36 -3.92 -8.00 37.81
CA LYS A 36 -5.33 -8.35 38.02
C LYS A 36 -5.87 -7.68 39.28
N HIS A 37 -5.07 -7.65 40.35
CA HIS A 37 -5.39 -7.03 41.63
C HIS A 37 -4.22 -6.16 42.14
N THR A 38 -4.50 -5.23 43.04
CA THR A 38 -3.51 -4.30 43.63
C THR A 38 -2.49 -5.00 44.53
N THR A 39 -2.82 -6.19 45.05
CA THR A 39 -1.98 -6.99 45.95
C THR A 39 -1.17 -8.06 45.23
N ASP A 40 -1.30 -8.16 43.90
CA ASP A 40 -0.61 -9.19 43.13
C ASP A 40 0.89 -8.88 43.04
N ALA A 41 1.74 -9.85 43.41
CA ALA A 41 3.19 -9.73 43.24
C ALA A 41 3.63 -9.90 41.77
N ASN A 42 2.82 -10.57 40.94
CA ASN A 42 3.15 -10.91 39.56
C ASN A 42 2.49 -9.96 38.56
N VAL A 43 3.30 -9.35 37.70
CA VAL A 43 2.83 -8.51 36.60
C VAL A 43 2.04 -9.32 35.57
N THR A 44 0.85 -8.84 35.17
CA THR A 44 0.03 -9.48 34.13
C THR A 44 0.46 -9.08 32.73
N GLY A 45 1.05 -7.89 32.58
CA GLY A 45 1.77 -7.50 31.37
C GLY A 45 2.37 -6.10 31.49
N THR A 46 3.22 -5.77 30.54
CA THR A 46 4.03 -4.55 30.51
C THR A 46 3.89 -3.87 29.16
N ILE A 47 3.75 -2.55 29.19
CA ILE A 47 3.89 -1.66 28.03
C ILE A 47 5.18 -0.89 28.25
N THR A 48 6.22 -1.26 27.51
CA THR A 48 7.49 -0.53 27.52
C THR A 48 7.36 0.69 26.63
N LEU A 49 7.59 1.87 27.20
CA LEU A 49 7.58 3.15 26.50
C LEU A 49 8.99 3.44 25.99
N ASP A 50 9.08 3.76 24.71
CA ASP A 50 10.26 4.26 24.05
C ASP A 50 9.91 5.48 23.18
N SER A 51 10.91 6.03 22.50
CA SER A 51 10.75 7.17 21.58
C SER A 51 9.77 6.92 20.41
N SER A 52 9.51 5.65 20.07
CA SER A 52 8.60 5.26 18.98
C SER A 52 7.17 4.99 19.43
N CYS A 53 6.92 5.07 20.74
CA CYS A 53 5.57 4.92 21.30
C CYS A 53 4.75 6.20 21.14
N PHE A 54 3.42 6.08 21.16
CA PHE A 54 2.51 7.22 21.19
C PHE A 54 1.40 7.04 22.23
N VAL A 55 0.78 8.14 22.65
CA VAL A 55 -0.45 8.13 23.45
C VAL A 55 -1.43 9.18 22.95
N ARG A 56 -2.70 8.82 22.77
CA ARG A 56 -3.73 9.74 22.24
C ARG A 56 -5.13 9.42 22.78
N ARG A 57 -5.99 10.44 22.80
CA ARG A 57 -7.44 10.26 23.04
C ARG A 57 -8.07 9.53 21.85
N GLU A 58 -9.03 8.67 22.13
CA GLU A 58 -9.86 8.03 21.11
C GLU A 58 -11.29 8.56 21.22
N THR A 59 -11.81 9.08 20.10
CA THR A 59 -13.13 9.74 20.05
C THR A 59 -14.25 8.82 19.60
N LYS A 60 -13.90 7.67 18.99
CA LYS A 60 -14.84 6.62 18.60
C LYS A 60 -14.74 5.45 19.60
N GLY A 61 -15.88 5.00 20.12
CA GLY A 61 -15.96 3.84 21.03
C GLY A 61 -16.41 4.19 22.45
N LYS A 62 -15.74 3.64 23.46
CA LYS A 62 -16.15 3.75 24.87
C LYS A 62 -15.84 5.15 25.44
N LYS A 63 -16.61 5.57 26.45
CA LYS A 63 -16.37 6.84 27.15
C LYS A 63 -14.98 6.81 27.80
N ASN A 64 -14.29 7.95 27.76
CA ASN A 64 -12.94 8.14 28.30
C ASN A 64 -11.84 7.26 27.63
N LEU A 65 -12.08 6.73 26.44
CA LEU A 65 -11.13 5.87 25.74
C LEU A 65 -9.88 6.63 25.29
N PHE A 66 -8.74 5.96 25.44
CA PHE A 66 -7.46 6.40 24.90
C PHE A 66 -6.63 5.20 24.48
N ALA A 67 -5.63 5.44 23.63
CA ALA A 67 -4.75 4.43 23.10
C ALA A 67 -3.30 4.74 23.44
N VAL A 68 -2.53 3.71 23.80
CA VAL A 68 -1.07 3.74 23.88
C VAL A 68 -0.54 2.80 22.80
N GLY A 69 0.18 3.32 21.81
CA GLY A 69 0.79 2.54 20.75
C GLY A 69 2.26 2.25 21.03
N THR A 70 2.68 1.01 20.81
CA THR A 70 4.08 0.57 20.72
C THR A 70 4.34 0.06 19.29
N PRO A 71 5.61 -0.14 18.86
CA PRO A 71 5.91 -0.64 17.51
C PRO A 71 5.21 -1.96 17.15
N SER A 72 4.91 -2.79 18.13
CA SER A 72 4.30 -4.10 17.94
C SER A 72 2.79 -4.14 18.19
N ARG A 73 2.21 -3.14 18.88
CA ARG A 73 0.83 -3.24 19.36
C ARG A 73 0.23 -1.90 19.83
N ILE A 74 -1.07 -1.72 19.58
CA ILE A 74 -1.88 -0.67 20.20
C ILE A 74 -2.67 -1.22 21.40
N PHE A 75 -2.63 -0.50 22.51
CA PHE A 75 -3.35 -0.80 23.74
C PHE A 75 -4.49 0.21 23.94
N PHE A 76 -5.73 -0.24 23.74
CA PHE A 76 -6.92 0.53 24.06
C PHE A 76 -7.30 0.37 25.52
N MET A 77 -7.49 1.49 26.22
CA MET A 77 -7.90 1.50 27.62
C MET A 77 -8.72 2.73 27.98
N PHE A 78 -9.59 2.61 28.98
CA PHE A 78 -10.39 3.71 29.49
C PHE A 78 -10.48 3.65 31.03
N PRO A 79 -10.26 4.77 31.74
CA PRO A 79 -10.56 4.91 33.16
C PRO A 79 -12.03 5.30 33.38
N GLU A 80 -12.44 5.36 34.65
CA GLU A 80 -13.83 5.67 35.02
C GLU A 80 -14.18 7.14 34.75
N THR A 81 -13.21 8.05 34.89
CA THR A 81 -13.42 9.48 34.70
C THR A 81 -12.60 10.07 33.57
N GLU A 82 -13.09 11.17 33.00
CA GLU A 82 -12.38 11.95 32.00
C GLU A 82 -11.07 12.55 32.54
N LYS A 83 -11.09 12.99 33.81
CA LYS A 83 -9.93 13.52 34.50
C LYS A 83 -8.80 12.50 34.57
N GLU A 84 -9.10 11.26 34.98
CA GLU A 84 -8.12 10.18 35.02
C GLU A 84 -7.55 9.86 33.63
N ARG A 85 -8.38 9.89 32.58
CA ARG A 85 -7.91 9.68 31.18
C ARG A 85 -6.85 10.72 30.84
N ASP A 86 -7.16 11.98 31.10
CA ASP A 86 -6.28 13.09 30.74
C ASP A 86 -4.99 13.09 31.55
N GLU A 87 -5.05 12.70 32.83
CA GLU A 87 -3.86 12.48 33.67
C GLU A 87 -3.00 11.34 33.14
N TRP A 88 -3.59 10.18 32.78
CA TRP A 88 -2.86 9.06 32.18
C TRP A 88 -2.17 9.44 30.87
N ILE A 89 -2.89 10.10 29.97
CA ILE A 89 -2.33 10.57 28.69
C ILE A 89 -1.17 11.54 28.93
N SER A 90 -1.37 12.53 29.80
CA SER A 90 -0.35 13.54 30.11
C SER A 90 0.94 12.91 30.64
N LYS A 91 0.82 11.98 31.60
CA LYS A 91 1.97 11.32 32.23
C LYS A 91 2.72 10.42 31.25
N ILE A 92 2.00 9.63 30.45
CA ILE A 92 2.62 8.76 29.44
C ILE A 92 3.29 9.59 28.36
N LYS A 93 2.62 10.66 27.89
CA LYS A 93 3.17 11.56 26.88
C LYS A 93 4.46 12.21 27.34
N ASN A 94 4.51 12.70 28.58
CA ASN A 94 5.72 13.29 29.16
C ASN A 94 6.90 12.31 29.15
N LYS A 95 6.68 11.04 29.48
CA LYS A 95 7.75 10.02 29.43
C LYS A 95 8.28 9.80 28.01
N ILE A 96 7.39 9.75 27.01
CA ILE A 96 7.77 9.60 25.60
C ILE A 96 8.58 10.83 25.14
N ASP A 97 8.13 12.05 25.48
CA ASP A 97 8.80 13.29 25.09
C ASP A 97 10.23 13.40 25.67
N VAL A 98 10.44 12.99 26.92
CA VAL A 98 11.78 12.95 27.55
C VAL A 98 12.71 11.97 26.81
N LEU A 99 12.18 10.83 26.36
CA LEU A 99 12.97 9.83 25.62
C LEU A 99 13.35 10.32 24.21
N ASN A 100 12.51 11.15 23.59
CA ASN A 100 12.81 11.81 22.32
C ASN A 100 13.93 12.85 22.45
N ASN A 101 13.89 13.67 23.49
CA ASN A 101 14.88 14.74 23.71
C ASN A 101 16.26 14.22 24.13
N SER A 102 16.34 13.01 24.68
CA SER A 102 17.59 12.39 25.14
C SER A 102 18.49 11.88 23.99
N ARG A 103 18.02 11.88 22.73
CA ARG A 103 18.80 11.48 21.54
C ARG A 103 19.52 12.64 20.83
N GLY A 104 19.37 13.88 21.31
CA GLY A 104 19.71 15.12 20.60
C GLY A 104 21.11 15.73 20.85
N THR A 105 22.09 15.04 21.43
CA THR A 105 23.42 15.63 21.69
C THR A 105 24.53 14.97 20.86
N HIS A 106 24.69 15.41 19.61
CA HIS A 106 25.99 15.58 18.92
C HIS A 106 25.75 16.31 17.58
N LYS A 107 25.86 17.64 17.58
CA LYS A 107 26.04 18.48 16.38
C LYS A 107 26.91 19.69 16.73
N THR A 108 28.03 19.83 16.04
CA THR A 108 28.75 21.11 15.83
C THR A 108 29.31 21.07 14.40
N LEU A 109 28.72 21.86 13.49
CA LEU A 109 29.16 23.18 13.01
C LEU A 109 30.16 23.07 11.84
N ASN A 110 29.68 23.36 10.63
CA ASN A 110 30.16 24.49 9.82
C ASN A 110 29.43 24.52 8.47
N GLU A 111 28.60 25.56 8.30
CA GLU A 111 28.20 26.08 7.01
C GLU A 111 29.21 27.15 6.60
N ASP A 112 29.80 27.05 5.41
CA ASP A 112 29.84 28.18 4.46
C ASP A 112 30.53 27.82 3.13
N LYS A 113 29.85 28.25 2.05
CA LYS A 113 30.31 28.47 0.66
C LYS A 113 30.65 27.25 -0.22
N ILE A 114 29.88 27.09 -1.29
CA ILE A 114 30.18 27.60 -2.64
C ILE A 114 28.95 27.38 -3.54
N ARG A 115 28.53 28.47 -4.22
CA ARG A 115 27.59 28.47 -5.35
C ARG A 115 28.38 28.32 -6.65
N GLU A 116 27.67 27.81 -7.66
CA GLU A 116 28.07 27.55 -9.07
C GLU A 116 28.71 26.15 -9.26
N SER A 117 28.09 25.19 -9.95
CA SER A 117 27.52 25.31 -11.29
C SER A 117 26.35 24.33 -11.57
N THR A 118 25.54 24.76 -12.53
CA THR A 118 24.29 24.21 -13.05
C THR A 118 24.44 22.81 -13.66
N SER A 119 23.72 21.80 -13.12
CA SER A 119 23.03 20.71 -13.86
C SER A 119 22.52 19.61 -12.90
N GLN A 120 21.50 19.92 -12.08
CA GLN A 120 20.70 18.91 -11.36
C GLN A 120 19.43 19.53 -10.75
N MET A 121 18.67 20.27 -11.56
CA MET A 121 17.36 20.79 -11.16
C MET A 121 16.30 20.32 -12.16
N GLU A 122 16.17 19.02 -12.32
CA GLU A 122 14.97 18.42 -12.89
C GLU A 122 14.04 18.02 -11.73
N LEU A 123 13.02 18.87 -11.54
CA LEU A 123 11.69 18.54 -11.01
C LEU A 123 11.60 18.05 -9.55
N ASN A 124 11.90 18.93 -8.60
CA ASN A 124 11.32 18.81 -7.24
C ASN A 124 9.93 19.47 -7.22
N MET A 125 8.99 18.88 -7.97
CA MET A 125 7.58 19.28 -7.92
C MET A 125 6.82 18.45 -6.89
N ASP A 126 5.77 19.06 -6.36
CA ASP A 126 4.85 18.44 -5.42
C ASP A 126 4.12 17.27 -6.10
N PRO A 127 4.36 16.00 -5.68
CA PRO A 127 3.72 14.82 -6.29
C PRO A 127 2.20 14.90 -6.27
N ARG A 128 1.63 15.56 -5.26
CA ARG A 128 0.18 15.73 -5.14
C ARG A 128 -0.40 16.65 -6.22
N LYS A 129 0.33 17.68 -6.64
CA LYS A 129 -0.06 18.51 -7.79
C LYS A 129 0.02 17.75 -9.10
N GLN A 130 0.96 16.81 -9.22
CA GLN A 130 1.05 15.95 -10.40
C GLN A 130 -0.13 14.96 -10.45
N LEU A 131 -0.60 14.43 -9.31
CA LEU A 131 -1.82 13.63 -9.25
C LEU A 131 -3.06 14.44 -9.71
N GLU A 132 -3.19 15.68 -9.27
CA GLU A 132 -4.27 16.57 -9.73
C GLU A 132 -4.15 16.90 -11.22
N ALA A 133 -2.94 17.16 -11.71
CA ALA A 133 -2.69 17.36 -13.14
C ALA A 133 -3.10 16.12 -13.95
N ALA A 134 -2.75 14.92 -13.48
CA ALA A 134 -3.16 13.67 -14.08
C ALA A 134 -4.69 13.56 -14.14
N ARG A 135 -5.39 13.89 -13.04
CA ARG A 135 -6.86 13.85 -12.97
C ARG A 135 -7.49 14.77 -14.02
N ASN A 136 -6.93 15.97 -14.21
CA ASN A 136 -7.48 16.98 -15.12
C ASN A 136 -7.28 16.63 -16.60
N GLU A 137 -6.37 15.72 -16.93
CA GLU A 137 -6.18 15.23 -18.31
C GLU A 137 -7.15 14.08 -18.67
N ILE A 138 -7.94 13.59 -17.73
CA ILE A 138 -8.78 12.39 -17.90
C ILE A 138 -10.25 12.80 -17.98
N LEU A 139 -10.81 12.69 -19.19
CA LEU A 139 -12.15 13.21 -19.53
C LEU A 139 -13.25 12.69 -18.61
N PHE A 140 -13.25 11.39 -18.27
CA PHE A 140 -14.28 10.82 -17.41
C PHE A 140 -14.18 11.23 -15.93
N LEU A 141 -13.08 11.89 -15.53
CA LEU A 141 -12.88 12.47 -14.20
C LEU A 141 -13.20 13.98 -14.13
N ASP A 142 -13.46 14.63 -15.28
CA ASP A 142 -13.70 16.08 -15.37
C ASP A 142 -15.08 16.50 -14.82
N SER A 143 -16.06 15.60 -14.88
CA SER A 143 -17.41 15.94 -14.38
C SER A 143 -17.48 15.90 -12.85
N GLU A 144 -17.65 17.06 -12.21
CA GLU A 144 -17.84 17.21 -10.75
C GLU A 144 -19.07 16.46 -10.20
N ARG A 145 -19.90 15.88 -11.08
CA ARG A 145 -21.08 15.07 -10.73
C ARG A 145 -20.90 13.56 -10.96
N SER A 146 -19.71 13.12 -11.39
CA SER A 146 -19.43 11.69 -11.58
C SER A 146 -19.04 11.04 -10.25
N LYS A 147 -19.71 9.92 -9.92
CA LYS A 147 -19.36 9.06 -8.78
C LYS A 147 -17.89 8.64 -8.79
N VAL A 148 -17.32 8.47 -9.98
CA VAL A 148 -15.91 8.13 -10.19
C VAL A 148 -15.03 9.27 -9.68
N SER A 149 -15.36 10.53 -10.00
CA SER A 149 -14.61 11.67 -9.46
C SER A 149 -14.70 11.77 -7.93
N ASP A 150 -15.85 11.48 -7.33
CA ASP A 150 -16.00 11.51 -5.87
C ASP A 150 -15.18 10.41 -5.19
N PHE A 151 -15.16 9.22 -5.79
CA PHE A 151 -14.35 8.11 -5.30
C PHE A 151 -12.85 8.43 -5.29
N TRP A 152 -12.36 9.08 -6.36
CA TRP A 152 -10.97 9.57 -6.39
C TRP A 152 -10.67 10.56 -5.26
N LYS A 153 -11.59 11.52 -5.01
CA LYS A 153 -11.42 12.51 -3.93
C LYS A 153 -11.35 11.84 -2.56
N ILE A 154 -12.24 10.88 -2.28
CA ILE A 154 -12.25 10.10 -1.03
C ILE A 154 -10.89 9.40 -0.82
N TRP A 155 -10.37 8.76 -1.88
CA TRP A 155 -9.06 8.11 -1.82
C TRP A 155 -7.93 9.14 -1.60
N TYR A 156 -7.88 10.19 -2.40
CA TYR A 156 -6.84 11.22 -2.35
C TYR A 156 -6.74 11.91 -0.98
N GLU A 157 -7.88 12.28 -0.40
CA GLU A 157 -7.98 12.91 0.93
C GLU A 157 -7.63 11.95 2.06
N SER A 158 -7.74 10.64 1.83
CA SER A 158 -7.32 9.63 2.81
C SER A 158 -5.80 9.52 2.94
N LEU A 159 -5.03 9.87 1.89
CA LEU A 159 -3.59 9.66 1.84
C LEU A 159 -2.86 10.47 2.94
N PRO A 160 -1.92 9.86 3.69
CA PRO A 160 -1.23 10.54 4.78
C PRO A 160 -0.43 11.75 4.28
N SER A 161 -0.41 12.81 5.09
CA SER A 161 0.43 13.98 4.81
C SER A 161 1.89 13.66 5.08
N LYS A 162 2.80 14.20 4.26
CA LYS A 162 4.25 14.17 4.50
C LYS A 162 4.68 14.71 5.87
N ALA A 163 3.86 15.57 6.50
CA ALA A 163 4.11 16.08 7.85
C ALA A 163 4.08 14.98 8.93
N LEU A 164 3.51 13.82 8.63
CA LEU A 164 3.51 12.64 9.50
C LEU A 164 4.78 11.79 9.33
N LEU A 165 5.58 12.03 8.28
CA LEU A 165 6.82 11.28 8.04
C LEU A 165 7.91 11.76 8.99
N ASP A 166 8.41 10.83 9.79
CA ASP A 166 9.65 10.95 10.56
C ASP A 166 10.84 10.33 9.79
N THR A 167 10.58 9.22 9.09
CA THR A 167 11.55 8.51 8.25
C THR A 167 10.88 7.93 7.01
N GLY A 168 11.67 7.52 6.01
CA GLY A 168 11.16 6.92 4.78
C GLY A 168 10.60 7.96 3.80
N LYS A 169 9.62 7.54 3.00
CA LYS A 169 9.00 8.35 1.94
C LYS A 169 7.61 7.82 1.58
N ILE A 170 6.78 8.69 1.04
CA ILE A 170 5.52 8.32 0.38
C ILE A 170 5.77 8.33 -1.12
N VAL A 171 5.42 7.24 -1.81
CA VAL A 171 5.58 7.10 -3.25
C VAL A 171 4.20 7.11 -3.90
N PHE A 172 4.06 7.80 -5.02
CA PHE A 172 2.83 7.89 -5.80
C PHE A 172 3.06 7.32 -7.20
N GLU A 173 2.14 6.47 -7.64
CA GLU A 173 2.19 5.82 -8.95
C GLU A 173 0.83 5.91 -9.65
N ILE A 174 0.88 5.94 -10.98
CA ILE A 174 -0.29 5.89 -11.85
C ILE A 174 -0.07 4.83 -12.92
N ALA A 175 -1.10 4.07 -13.28
CA ALA A 175 -1.11 3.25 -14.48
C ALA A 175 -2.30 3.61 -15.36
N ILE A 176 -2.10 3.78 -16.66
CA ILE A 176 -3.16 4.15 -17.60
C ILE A 176 -3.18 3.19 -18.80
N SER A 177 -4.37 2.82 -19.27
CA SER A 177 -4.50 2.04 -20.51
C SER A 177 -4.13 2.88 -21.72
N GLY A 178 -3.72 2.24 -22.82
CA GLY A 178 -3.37 2.97 -24.04
C GLY A 178 -4.51 3.80 -24.63
N ASP A 179 -5.75 3.32 -24.51
CA ASP A 179 -6.96 4.06 -24.88
C ASP A 179 -7.39 5.12 -23.85
N MET A 180 -6.67 5.25 -22.73
CA MET A 180 -6.94 6.17 -21.63
C MET A 180 -8.32 5.98 -20.96
N GLU A 181 -8.98 4.84 -21.18
CA GLU A 181 -10.29 4.51 -20.61
C GLU A 181 -10.22 3.77 -19.26
N LYS A 182 -9.03 3.30 -18.85
CA LYS A 182 -8.75 2.74 -17.53
C LYS A 182 -7.59 3.49 -16.87
N LEU A 183 -7.76 3.82 -15.59
CA LEU A 183 -6.76 4.50 -14.79
C LEU A 183 -6.67 3.90 -13.38
N SER A 184 -5.46 3.57 -12.97
CA SER A 184 -5.12 3.04 -11.65
C SER A 184 -4.27 4.06 -10.91
N TRP A 185 -4.60 4.31 -9.65
CA TRP A 185 -3.84 5.21 -8.77
C TRP A 185 -3.32 4.41 -7.60
N LYS A 186 -2.05 4.60 -7.24
CA LYS A 186 -1.42 3.89 -6.12
C LYS A 186 -0.61 4.86 -5.29
N ALA A 187 -0.65 4.66 -3.98
CA ALA A 187 0.23 5.37 -3.07
C ALA A 187 0.61 4.45 -1.92
N HIS A 188 1.89 4.47 -1.56
CA HIS A 188 2.41 3.66 -0.47
C HIS A 188 3.50 4.38 0.32
N GLY A 189 3.69 3.99 1.57
CA GLY A 189 4.70 4.56 2.44
C GLY A 189 4.85 3.75 3.72
N PRO A 190 5.52 4.30 4.76
CA PRO A 190 5.79 3.57 5.99
C PRO A 190 4.52 3.09 6.69
N GLN A 191 4.55 1.86 7.20
CA GLN A 191 3.38 1.19 7.77
C GLN A 191 2.72 1.99 8.92
N HIS A 192 3.52 2.58 9.81
CA HIS A 192 3.03 3.25 11.03
C HIS A 192 2.17 4.48 10.74
N ILE A 193 2.39 5.16 9.61
CA ILE A 193 1.58 6.31 9.19
C ILE A 193 0.44 5.92 8.25
N TYR A 194 0.60 4.85 7.47
CA TYR A 194 -0.35 4.46 6.44
C TYR A 194 -1.52 3.63 6.98
N ILE A 195 -1.28 2.75 7.95
CA ILE A 195 -2.26 1.70 8.28
C ILE A 195 -3.61 2.27 8.72
N GLN A 196 -3.60 3.27 9.60
CA GLN A 196 -4.85 3.89 10.05
C GLN A 196 -5.56 4.62 8.91
N LYS A 197 -4.81 5.29 8.03
CA LYS A 197 -5.37 6.00 6.88
C LYS A 197 -6.04 5.07 5.88
N MET A 198 -5.41 3.93 5.60
CA MET A 198 -5.99 2.88 4.76
C MET A 198 -7.24 2.27 5.39
N VAL A 199 -7.21 1.94 6.68
CA VAL A 199 -8.37 1.42 7.40
C VAL A 199 -9.54 2.42 7.37
N ASP A 200 -9.28 3.70 7.64
CA ASP A 200 -10.29 4.76 7.59
C ASP A 200 -10.88 4.89 6.17
N PHE A 201 -10.03 4.84 5.13
CA PHE A 201 -10.47 4.84 3.74
C PHE A 201 -11.42 3.67 3.44
N PHE A 202 -10.99 2.44 3.75
CA PHE A 202 -11.79 1.25 3.47
C PHE A 202 -13.12 1.23 4.23
N TYR A 203 -13.14 1.67 5.49
CA TYR A 203 -14.40 1.88 6.22
C TYR A 203 -15.32 2.89 5.54
N ASN A 204 -14.77 4.02 5.06
CA ASN A 204 -15.57 5.07 4.42
C ASN A 204 -16.18 4.62 3.09
N VAL A 205 -15.53 3.71 2.36
CA VAL A 205 -16.04 3.16 1.10
C VAL A 205 -16.85 1.87 1.29
N GLY A 206 -17.09 1.46 2.54
CA GLY A 206 -17.98 0.35 2.89
C GLY A 206 -17.35 -1.04 2.76
N ALA A 207 -16.04 -1.17 2.92
CA ALA A 207 -15.38 -2.46 2.91
C ALA A 207 -15.81 -3.33 4.11
N PRO A 208 -15.94 -4.66 3.95
CA PRO A 208 -16.31 -5.57 5.04
C PRO A 208 -15.31 -5.56 6.20
N GLU A 209 -15.79 -5.67 7.44
CA GLU A 209 -14.93 -5.67 8.64
C GLU A 209 -13.94 -6.85 8.66
N ASP A 210 -14.38 -8.02 8.19
CA ASP A 210 -13.56 -9.23 8.09
C ASP A 210 -12.41 -9.10 7.08
N GLU A 211 -12.59 -8.33 6.01
CA GLU A 211 -11.50 -8.03 5.06
C GLU A 211 -10.50 -7.02 5.65
N ILE A 212 -10.96 -6.09 6.49
CA ILE A 212 -10.06 -5.19 7.25
C ILE A 212 -9.25 -5.99 8.28
N ASP A 213 -9.87 -6.96 8.96
CA ASP A 213 -9.16 -7.88 9.85
C ASP A 213 -8.16 -8.75 9.08
N HIS A 214 -8.53 -9.22 7.89
CA HIS A 214 -7.63 -9.96 6.99
C HIS A 214 -6.40 -9.13 6.62
N LEU A 215 -6.58 -7.89 6.16
CA LEU A 215 -5.50 -6.94 5.88
C LEU A 215 -4.53 -6.81 7.08
N ASN A 216 -5.07 -6.64 8.29
CA ASN A 216 -4.26 -6.54 9.51
C ASN A 216 -3.47 -7.83 9.80
N ASN A 217 -4.10 -9.00 9.60
CA ASN A 217 -3.46 -10.29 9.81
C ASN A 217 -2.33 -10.53 8.81
N ILE A 218 -2.54 -10.24 7.52
CA ILE A 218 -1.48 -10.33 6.51
C ILE A 218 -0.35 -9.35 6.85
N GLY A 219 -0.68 -8.09 7.13
CA GLY A 219 0.31 -7.06 7.46
C GLY A 219 1.14 -7.39 8.69
N SER A 220 0.55 -7.99 9.73
CA SER A 220 1.28 -8.43 10.92
C SER A 220 2.21 -9.61 10.64
N ARG A 221 1.86 -10.50 9.71
CA ARG A 221 2.63 -11.70 9.40
C ARG A 221 3.75 -11.45 8.40
N THR A 222 3.52 -10.58 7.41
CA THR A 222 4.51 -10.22 6.40
C THR A 222 5.41 -9.06 6.86
N ASN A 223 4.96 -8.27 7.85
CA ASN A 223 5.67 -7.13 8.43
C ASN A 223 6.37 -6.25 7.38
N PRO A 224 5.61 -5.74 6.39
CA PRO A 224 6.19 -5.05 5.25
C PRO A 224 6.76 -3.69 5.66
N PRO A 225 7.91 -3.25 5.10
CA PRO A 225 8.48 -1.94 5.42
C PRO A 225 7.59 -0.79 4.91
N SER A 226 6.75 -1.06 3.92
CA SER A 226 5.82 -0.13 3.35
C SER A 226 4.51 -0.83 3.00
N ILE A 227 3.39 -0.11 3.13
CA ILE A 227 2.06 -0.55 2.72
C ILE A 227 1.40 0.54 1.91
N GLY A 228 0.46 0.17 1.06
CA GLY A 228 -0.26 1.12 0.22
C GLY A 228 -1.68 0.70 -0.12
N SER A 229 -2.38 1.66 -0.69
CA SER A 229 -3.72 1.48 -1.24
C SER A 229 -3.71 1.83 -2.72
N TRP A 230 -4.60 1.21 -3.47
CA TRP A 230 -4.84 1.51 -4.86
C TRP A 230 -6.34 1.70 -5.13
N ILE A 231 -6.65 2.49 -6.16
CA ILE A 231 -7.98 2.55 -6.76
C ILE A 231 -7.88 2.36 -8.27
N ASP A 232 -8.81 1.58 -8.83
CA ASP A 232 -8.98 1.39 -10.27
C ASP A 232 -10.26 2.09 -10.71
N MET A 233 -10.20 2.72 -11.87
CA MET A 233 -11.29 3.56 -12.41
C MET A 233 -11.41 3.36 -13.91
N SER A 234 -12.62 3.48 -14.46
CA SER A 234 -12.82 3.47 -15.91
C SER A 234 -13.84 4.49 -16.41
N GLY A 235 -13.74 4.83 -17.69
CA GLY A 235 -14.69 5.71 -18.38
C GLY A 235 -16.12 5.16 -18.44
N LYS A 236 -16.28 3.84 -18.25
CA LYS A 236 -17.58 3.16 -18.15
C LYS A 236 -18.14 3.11 -16.72
N GLY A 237 -17.53 3.82 -15.77
CA GLY A 237 -17.99 3.89 -14.38
C GLY A 237 -17.51 2.76 -13.49
N GLY A 238 -16.50 1.99 -13.92
CA GLY A 238 -15.82 1.01 -13.07
C GLY A 238 -15.09 1.72 -11.94
N MET A 239 -15.25 1.19 -10.72
CA MET A 239 -14.56 1.66 -9.52
C MET A 239 -14.20 0.44 -8.69
N ASP A 240 -12.93 0.29 -8.35
CA ASP A 240 -12.47 -0.74 -7.43
C ASP A 240 -11.35 -0.17 -6.53
N ALA A 241 -11.16 -0.78 -5.37
CA ALA A 241 -10.19 -0.35 -4.37
C ALA A 241 -9.56 -1.57 -3.72
N GLY A 242 -8.30 -1.45 -3.35
CA GLY A 242 -7.62 -2.48 -2.61
C GLY A 242 -6.36 -2.00 -1.94
N TRP A 243 -5.72 -2.93 -1.24
CA TRP A 243 -4.45 -2.69 -0.58
C TRP A 243 -3.33 -3.47 -1.26
N PHE A 244 -2.10 -3.07 -0.98
CA PHE A 244 -0.93 -3.81 -1.39
C PHE A 244 0.27 -3.58 -0.48
N PHE A 245 1.17 -4.56 -0.48
CA PHE A 245 2.45 -4.54 0.22
C PHE A 245 3.59 -4.78 -0.77
N PRO A 246 4.46 -3.80 -1.03
CA PRO A 246 5.76 -4.05 -1.65
C PRO A 246 6.66 -4.80 -0.66
N VAL A 247 6.86 -6.09 -0.88
CA VAL A 247 7.56 -7.00 0.04
C VAL A 247 8.59 -7.84 -0.71
N SER A 248 9.37 -8.64 -0.01
CA SER A 248 10.14 -9.73 -0.62
C SER A 248 10.04 -10.93 0.30
N ILE A 249 9.13 -11.85 -0.04
CA ILE A 249 8.79 -13.01 0.80
C ILE A 249 8.65 -14.26 -0.07
N PRO A 250 8.74 -15.48 0.52
CA PRO A 250 8.43 -16.70 -0.20
C PRO A 250 6.99 -16.68 -0.76
N LEU A 251 6.79 -17.17 -1.98
CA LEU A 251 5.47 -17.25 -2.60
C LEU A 251 4.50 -18.08 -1.75
N SER A 252 4.99 -19.14 -1.09
CA SER A 252 4.21 -19.95 -0.15
C SER A 252 3.64 -19.17 1.04
N GLN A 253 4.27 -18.06 1.44
CA GLN A 253 3.75 -17.15 2.46
C GLN A 253 2.84 -16.08 1.84
N ALA A 254 3.18 -15.61 0.63
CA ALA A 254 2.38 -14.61 -0.08
C ALA A 254 0.96 -15.10 -0.36
N VAL A 255 0.79 -16.35 -0.80
CA VAL A 255 -0.52 -16.92 -1.17
C VAL A 255 -1.53 -16.96 -0.02
N GLU A 256 -1.07 -16.82 1.23
CA GLU A 256 -1.96 -16.73 2.39
C GLU A 256 -2.80 -15.45 2.40
N ALA A 257 -2.52 -14.48 1.51
CA ALA A 257 -3.38 -13.33 1.25
C ALA A 257 -4.59 -13.65 0.37
N ALA A 258 -4.56 -14.76 -0.38
CA ALA A 258 -5.63 -15.17 -1.29
C ALA A 258 -6.65 -16.12 -0.64
N ASP A 259 -7.78 -16.27 -1.33
CA ASP A 259 -8.71 -17.36 -1.05
C ASP A 259 -8.11 -18.67 -1.59
N MET A 260 -7.84 -19.62 -0.71
CA MET A 260 -7.22 -20.88 -1.09
C MET A 260 -8.16 -21.74 -1.97
N GLY A 261 -7.65 -22.20 -3.10
CA GLY A 261 -8.37 -23.04 -4.06
C GLY A 261 -7.48 -23.44 -5.24
N THR A 262 -8.10 -23.88 -6.33
CA THR A 262 -7.37 -24.50 -7.46
C THR A 262 -6.39 -23.56 -8.14
N SER A 263 -6.69 -22.25 -8.20
CA SER A 263 -5.82 -21.26 -8.83
C SER A 263 -4.49 -21.12 -8.08
N ILE A 264 -4.53 -21.20 -6.74
CA ILE A 264 -3.34 -21.12 -5.88
C ILE A 264 -2.51 -22.39 -5.98
N ASP A 265 -3.14 -23.57 -6.01
CA ASP A 265 -2.43 -24.84 -6.22
C ASP A 265 -1.70 -24.87 -7.57
N GLN A 266 -2.36 -24.34 -8.60
CA GLN A 266 -1.78 -24.22 -9.93
C GLN A 266 -0.65 -23.19 -9.98
N LEU A 267 -0.82 -22.02 -9.35
CA LEU A 267 0.20 -21.00 -9.25
C LEU A 267 1.46 -21.56 -8.55
N LEU A 268 1.31 -22.23 -7.40
CA LEU A 268 2.43 -22.81 -6.67
C LEU A 268 3.15 -23.90 -7.49
N SER A 269 2.41 -24.74 -8.20
CA SER A 269 2.98 -25.80 -9.07
C SER A 269 3.77 -25.20 -10.23
N TRP A 270 3.16 -24.28 -10.98
CA TRP A 270 3.82 -23.58 -12.08
C TRP A 270 5.07 -22.83 -11.60
N SER A 271 4.97 -22.15 -10.46
CA SER A 271 6.08 -21.37 -9.91
C SER A 271 7.25 -22.27 -9.51
N LYS A 272 6.97 -23.45 -8.94
CA LYS A 272 7.99 -24.47 -8.63
C LYS A 272 8.69 -24.99 -9.88
N GLU A 273 7.94 -25.30 -10.93
CA GLU A 273 8.48 -25.79 -12.21
C GLU A 273 9.41 -24.76 -12.88
N ASN A 274 9.08 -23.48 -12.76
CA ASN A 274 9.85 -22.37 -13.32
C ASN A 274 10.90 -21.80 -12.34
N ASN A 275 11.15 -22.46 -11.20
CA ASN A 275 12.09 -22.03 -10.15
C ASN A 275 11.82 -20.61 -9.58
N MET A 276 10.56 -20.19 -9.60
CA MET A 276 10.11 -18.93 -9.05
C MET A 276 9.55 -19.19 -7.66
N ASN A 277 10.26 -18.77 -6.61
CA ASN A 277 9.84 -19.07 -5.23
C ASN A 277 9.61 -17.82 -4.38
N SER A 278 9.81 -16.64 -4.95
CA SER A 278 9.71 -15.36 -4.24
C SER A 278 8.67 -14.46 -4.88
N CYS A 279 7.90 -13.79 -4.02
CA CYS A 279 6.93 -12.78 -4.38
C CYS A 279 7.42 -11.41 -3.90
N VAL A 280 7.36 -10.42 -4.79
CA VAL A 280 7.85 -9.06 -4.52
C VAL A 280 6.75 -8.03 -4.26
N TRP A 281 5.50 -8.46 -4.39
CA TRP A 281 4.34 -7.60 -4.21
C TRP A 281 3.12 -8.48 -3.99
N ILE A 282 2.34 -8.18 -2.97
CA ILE A 282 1.02 -8.79 -2.75
C ILE A 282 -0.02 -7.71 -2.61
N GLY A 283 -1.22 -7.95 -3.10
CA GLY A 283 -2.34 -7.04 -2.93
C GLY A 283 -3.66 -7.74 -3.12
N ARG A 284 -4.73 -7.12 -2.66
CA ARG A 284 -6.07 -7.69 -2.69
C ARG A 284 -7.11 -6.57 -2.80
N ASP A 285 -8.18 -6.82 -3.55
CA ASP A 285 -9.33 -5.93 -3.59
C ASP A 285 -10.11 -5.95 -2.26
N MET A 286 -10.88 -4.90 -2.03
CA MET A 286 -11.69 -4.71 -0.82
C MET A 286 -13.18 -4.55 -1.17
N GLY A 287 -13.64 -5.20 -2.24
CA GLY A 287 -15.04 -5.09 -2.68
C GLY A 287 -16.05 -5.51 -1.59
N ALA A 288 -17.35 -5.40 -1.86
CA ALA A 288 -18.38 -5.74 -0.86
C ALA A 288 -18.73 -7.24 -0.83
N ALA A 289 -18.65 -7.94 -1.96
CA ALA A 289 -18.97 -9.36 -2.07
C ALA A 289 -17.86 -10.16 -2.77
N PRO A 290 -17.64 -11.43 -2.40
CA PRO A 290 -16.75 -12.34 -3.13
C PRO A 290 -17.26 -12.62 -4.55
N PRO A 291 -16.40 -13.11 -5.47
CA PRO A 291 -15.01 -13.52 -5.24
C PRO A 291 -14.03 -12.35 -5.11
N ARG A 292 -13.06 -12.48 -4.20
CA ARG A 292 -11.98 -11.50 -3.98
C ARG A 292 -10.80 -11.81 -4.87
N GLN A 293 -10.28 -10.77 -5.50
CA GLN A 293 -9.12 -10.81 -6.37
C GLN A 293 -7.85 -10.53 -5.57
N THR A 294 -6.90 -11.44 -5.62
CA THR A 294 -5.58 -11.27 -5.02
C THR A 294 -4.53 -11.21 -6.12
N GLU A 295 -3.71 -10.17 -6.09
CA GLU A 295 -2.61 -9.96 -7.04
C GLU A 295 -1.27 -10.32 -6.40
N PHE A 296 -0.49 -11.10 -7.13
CA PHE A 296 0.88 -11.47 -6.81
C PHE A 296 1.80 -10.93 -7.89
N LYS A 297 2.91 -10.32 -7.50
CA LYS A 297 3.99 -10.02 -8.44
C LYS A 297 5.23 -10.85 -8.14
N VAL A 298 5.79 -11.43 -9.18
CA VAL A 298 6.96 -12.31 -9.13
C VAL A 298 7.97 -11.85 -10.18
N ASN A 299 9.25 -11.87 -9.83
CA ASN A 299 10.31 -11.52 -10.77
C ASN A 299 10.61 -12.69 -11.69
N ILE A 300 10.87 -12.40 -12.96
CA ILE A 300 11.50 -13.33 -13.90
C ILE A 300 12.81 -12.69 -14.32
N ASP A 301 13.92 -13.33 -13.95
CA ASP A 301 15.28 -12.90 -14.28
C ASP A 301 15.84 -13.84 -15.35
N GLY A 302 16.63 -13.32 -16.29
CA GLY A 302 17.26 -14.13 -17.33
C GLY A 302 17.50 -13.34 -18.62
N ASN A 303 17.94 -14.05 -19.66
CA ASN A 303 17.96 -13.46 -21.01
C ASN A 303 16.53 -13.35 -21.56
N PHE A 304 16.36 -12.56 -22.61
CA PHE A 304 15.05 -12.29 -23.20
C PHE A 304 14.29 -13.56 -23.60
N GLU A 305 14.94 -14.56 -24.19
CA GLU A 305 14.28 -15.80 -24.63
C GLU A 305 13.77 -16.63 -23.44
N THR A 306 14.53 -16.67 -22.34
CA THR A 306 14.09 -17.34 -21.10
C THR A 306 12.93 -16.58 -20.48
N ILE A 307 13.01 -15.25 -20.39
CA ILE A 307 11.94 -14.40 -19.89
C ILE A 307 10.66 -14.60 -20.71
N LEU A 308 10.78 -14.57 -22.04
CA LEU A 308 9.65 -14.69 -22.94
C LEU A 308 9.03 -16.09 -22.83
N SER A 309 9.85 -17.14 -22.82
CA SER A 309 9.37 -18.52 -22.69
C SER A 309 8.58 -18.76 -21.39
N ILE A 310 9.11 -18.30 -20.24
CA ILE A 310 8.43 -18.42 -18.94
C ILE A 310 7.15 -17.56 -18.93
N SER A 311 7.22 -16.34 -19.48
CA SER A 311 6.05 -15.47 -19.50
C SER A 311 4.93 -16.07 -20.36
N LEU A 312 5.25 -16.57 -21.55
CA LEU A 312 4.28 -17.21 -22.44
C LEU A 312 3.76 -18.54 -21.87
N SER A 313 4.57 -19.29 -21.12
CA SER A 313 4.09 -20.48 -20.42
C SER A 313 3.01 -20.12 -19.40
N ALA A 314 3.15 -19.02 -18.66
CA ALA A 314 2.11 -18.54 -17.74
C ALA A 314 0.78 -18.26 -18.45
N PHE A 315 0.80 -17.60 -19.62
CA PHE A 315 -0.41 -17.34 -20.39
C PHE A 315 -1.10 -18.63 -20.81
N ARG A 316 -0.35 -19.58 -21.36
CA ARG A 316 -0.89 -20.89 -21.78
C ARG A 316 -1.41 -21.68 -20.58
N ASP A 317 -0.60 -21.84 -19.54
CA ASP A 317 -0.88 -22.73 -18.44
C ASP A 317 -2.06 -22.20 -17.60
N PHE A 318 -2.15 -20.87 -17.39
CA PHE A 318 -3.26 -20.24 -16.66
C PHE A 318 -4.50 -19.96 -17.53
N GLY A 319 -4.50 -20.37 -18.81
CA GLY A 319 -5.66 -20.31 -19.69
C GLY A 319 -6.00 -18.90 -20.19
N PHE A 320 -5.00 -18.06 -20.42
CA PHE A 320 -5.13 -16.77 -21.09
C PHE A 320 -4.89 -16.89 -22.60
N PRO A 321 -5.52 -16.02 -23.42
CA PRO A 321 -5.19 -15.89 -24.85
C PRO A 321 -3.72 -15.57 -25.09
N GLU A 322 -3.19 -15.96 -26.24
CA GLU A 322 -1.83 -15.60 -26.64
C GLU A 322 -1.66 -14.08 -26.79
N ILE A 323 -0.47 -13.59 -26.44
CA ILE A 323 -0.09 -12.19 -26.65
C ILE A 323 0.10 -11.97 -28.16
N PRO A 324 -0.39 -10.85 -28.73
CA PRO A 324 -0.18 -10.53 -30.14
C PRO A 324 1.30 -10.55 -30.53
N ASN A 325 1.63 -11.17 -31.66
CA ASN A 325 3.02 -11.28 -32.14
C ASN A 325 3.63 -9.90 -32.38
N GLU A 326 2.84 -8.93 -32.83
CA GLU A 326 3.25 -7.54 -33.02
C GLU A 326 3.73 -6.92 -31.70
N ALA A 327 3.07 -7.23 -30.57
CA ALA A 327 3.49 -6.75 -29.26
C ALA A 327 4.84 -7.36 -28.85
N ILE A 328 5.01 -8.67 -29.10
CA ILE A 328 6.26 -9.41 -28.82
C ILE A 328 7.42 -8.84 -29.65
N ASP A 329 7.19 -8.55 -30.93
CA ASP A 329 8.21 -8.00 -31.81
C ASP A 329 8.66 -6.60 -31.36
N ILE A 330 7.73 -5.76 -30.89
CA ILE A 330 8.06 -4.43 -30.35
C ILE A 330 8.95 -4.53 -29.10
N ILE A 331 8.67 -5.48 -28.19
CA ILE A 331 9.48 -5.62 -26.96
C ILE A 331 10.77 -6.39 -27.16
N ARG A 332 10.93 -7.13 -28.27
CA ARG A 332 12.16 -7.89 -28.54
C ARG A 332 13.39 -6.98 -28.55
N SER A 333 13.25 -5.73 -29.01
CA SER A 333 14.33 -4.74 -28.97
C SER A 333 14.67 -4.22 -27.58
N LEU A 334 13.82 -4.39 -26.56
CA LEU A 334 14.13 -3.99 -25.18
C LEU A 334 15.25 -4.84 -24.59
N ASN A 335 15.36 -6.11 -25.01
CA ASN A 335 16.27 -7.11 -24.44
C ASN A 335 16.34 -7.06 -22.89
N PRO A 336 15.19 -7.05 -22.19
CA PRO A 336 15.14 -6.95 -20.74
C PRO A 336 15.91 -8.12 -20.12
N GLN A 337 16.64 -7.84 -19.05
CA GLN A 337 17.27 -8.87 -18.22
C GLN A 337 16.40 -9.29 -17.03
N LYS A 338 15.30 -8.57 -16.83
CA LYS A 338 14.35 -8.76 -15.75
C LYS A 338 12.99 -8.19 -16.13
N VAL A 339 11.94 -8.95 -15.84
CA VAL A 339 10.54 -8.50 -15.90
C VAL A 339 9.82 -8.87 -14.62
N VAL A 340 8.63 -8.29 -14.44
CA VAL A 340 7.74 -8.65 -13.33
C VAL A 340 6.46 -9.23 -13.91
N LEU A 341 6.13 -10.47 -13.52
CA LEU A 341 4.84 -11.08 -13.85
C LEU A 341 3.85 -10.71 -12.75
N SER A 342 2.71 -10.14 -13.15
CA SER A 342 1.58 -9.74 -12.31
C SER A 342 0.44 -10.73 -12.52
N ILE A 343 0.07 -11.46 -11.47
CA ILE A 343 -0.88 -12.57 -11.54
C ILE A 343 -2.03 -12.27 -10.58
N VAL A 344 -3.25 -12.15 -11.11
CA VAL A 344 -4.46 -11.91 -10.31
C VAL A 344 -5.31 -13.16 -10.30
N THR A 345 -5.64 -13.65 -9.11
CA THR A 345 -6.43 -14.86 -8.91
C THR A 345 -7.67 -14.58 -8.07
N ILE A 346 -8.70 -15.40 -8.28
CA ILE A 346 -9.74 -15.70 -7.30
C ILE A 346 -9.59 -17.16 -6.87
N LYS A 347 -10.39 -17.62 -5.91
CA LYS A 347 -10.29 -18.99 -5.36
C LYS A 347 -10.03 -20.08 -6.40
N ASP A 348 -10.85 -20.14 -7.45
CA ASP A 348 -10.85 -21.26 -8.40
C ASP A 348 -10.57 -20.85 -9.86
N ASP A 349 -10.07 -19.63 -10.09
CA ASP A 349 -9.72 -19.15 -11.44
C ASP A 349 -8.67 -18.03 -11.43
N PHE A 350 -8.06 -17.79 -12.58
CA PHE A 350 -7.21 -16.63 -12.86
C PHE A 350 -8.02 -15.53 -13.53
N VAL A 351 -7.86 -14.30 -13.05
CA VAL A 351 -8.64 -13.14 -13.51
C VAL A 351 -7.85 -12.31 -14.49
N ARG A 352 -6.60 -11.97 -14.15
CA ARG A 352 -5.75 -11.10 -14.96
C ARG A 352 -4.31 -11.58 -14.91
N LEU A 353 -3.63 -11.54 -16.05
CA LEU A 353 -2.20 -11.79 -16.14
C LEU A 353 -1.53 -10.61 -16.82
N GLY A 354 -0.39 -10.17 -16.30
CA GLY A 354 0.35 -9.00 -16.78
C GLY A 354 1.85 -9.25 -16.80
N ILE A 355 2.56 -8.76 -17.81
CA ILE A 355 4.03 -8.77 -17.84
C ILE A 355 4.53 -7.33 -17.89
N LEU A 356 5.23 -6.88 -16.85
CA LEU A 356 5.77 -5.55 -16.72
C LEU A 356 7.22 -5.51 -17.24
N PHE A 357 7.42 -4.76 -18.32
CA PHE A 357 8.71 -4.48 -18.94
C PHE A 357 9.23 -3.12 -18.49
N PRO A 358 10.42 -3.04 -17.88
CA PRO A 358 10.96 -1.78 -17.36
C PRO A 358 11.54 -0.90 -18.46
N SER A 359 11.56 0.41 -18.19
CA SER A 359 12.33 1.42 -18.95
C SER A 359 12.11 1.42 -20.46
N PRO A 360 10.85 1.48 -20.95
CA PRO A 360 10.58 1.54 -22.38
C PRO A 360 11.14 2.85 -22.99
N GLN A 361 11.70 2.75 -24.19
CA GLN A 361 12.04 3.94 -25.00
C GLN A 361 10.78 4.53 -25.63
N LYS A 362 10.84 5.83 -25.91
CA LYS A 362 9.71 6.61 -26.42
C LYS A 362 9.05 6.02 -27.68
N LEU A 363 9.85 5.56 -28.66
CA LEU A 363 9.33 4.97 -29.89
C LEU A 363 8.52 3.69 -29.63
N MET A 364 8.88 2.91 -28.61
CA MET A 364 8.10 1.72 -28.22
C MET A 364 6.81 2.09 -27.52
N VAL A 365 6.84 3.09 -26.63
CA VAL A 365 5.61 3.62 -26.00
C VAL A 365 4.61 4.06 -27.06
N GLU A 366 5.07 4.78 -28.09
CA GLU A 366 4.24 5.19 -29.23
C GLU A 366 3.64 4.00 -29.99
N SER A 367 4.48 3.04 -30.41
CA SER A 367 4.01 1.84 -31.14
C SER A 367 3.02 1.01 -30.34
N LEU A 368 3.24 0.85 -29.04
CA LEU A 368 2.37 0.07 -28.15
C LEU A 368 1.07 0.79 -27.81
N CYS A 369 1.11 2.12 -27.70
CA CYS A 369 -0.10 2.93 -27.53
C CYS A 369 -1.00 2.78 -28.77
N ASN A 370 -0.43 2.87 -29.97
CA ASN A 370 -1.18 2.65 -31.20
C ASN A 370 -1.73 1.21 -31.31
N LEU A 371 -0.93 0.20 -30.92
CA LEU A 371 -1.35 -1.21 -30.93
C LEU A 371 -2.54 -1.49 -30.00
N SER A 372 -2.62 -0.80 -28.86
CA SER A 372 -3.71 -0.94 -27.89
C SER A 372 -4.98 -0.15 -28.26
N GLY A 373 -4.98 0.53 -29.42
CA GLY A 373 -6.09 1.37 -29.88
C GLY A 373 -6.06 2.80 -29.32
N GLY A 374 -4.94 3.20 -28.73
CA GLY A 374 -4.72 4.50 -28.11
C GLY A 374 -4.25 5.59 -29.06
N ASN A 375 -4.16 6.81 -28.52
CA ASN A 375 -3.59 7.97 -29.20
C ASN A 375 -2.29 8.39 -28.49
N SER A 376 -1.15 8.18 -29.14
CA SER A 376 0.16 8.48 -28.56
C SER A 376 0.38 9.97 -28.28
N GLU A 377 -0.23 10.88 -29.04
CA GLU A 377 -0.16 12.32 -28.77
C GLU A 377 -0.89 12.69 -27.47
N GLN A 378 -2.05 12.07 -27.21
CA GLN A 378 -2.77 12.26 -25.95
C GLN A 378 -1.99 11.67 -24.77
N LEU A 379 -1.40 10.48 -24.95
CA LEU A 379 -0.54 9.87 -23.92
C LEU A 379 0.67 10.77 -23.62
N PHE A 380 1.37 11.30 -24.63
CA PHE A 380 2.49 12.22 -24.41
C PHE A 380 2.08 13.57 -23.83
N LYS A 381 0.86 14.06 -24.13
CA LYS A 381 0.29 15.23 -23.45
C LYS A 381 0.09 14.93 -21.96
N PHE A 382 -0.45 13.75 -21.63
CA PHE A 382 -0.59 13.28 -20.25
C PHE A 382 0.77 13.20 -19.54
N GLU A 383 1.78 12.58 -20.14
CA GLU A 383 3.16 12.53 -19.60
C GLU A 383 3.73 13.91 -19.28
N LYS A 384 3.52 14.86 -20.19
CA LYS A 384 3.97 16.24 -20.00
C LYS A 384 3.23 16.94 -18.86
N ALA A 385 1.93 16.68 -18.69
CA ALA A 385 1.13 17.25 -17.61
C ALA A 385 1.59 16.73 -16.24
N ILE A 386 1.83 15.42 -16.13
CA ILE A 386 2.30 14.77 -14.89
C ILE A 386 3.80 14.92 -14.70
N LYS A 387 4.55 15.38 -15.70
CA LYS A 387 6.02 15.54 -15.68
C LYS A 387 6.76 14.27 -15.27
N SER A 388 6.26 13.13 -15.74
CA SER A 388 6.85 11.81 -15.54
C SER A 388 6.89 11.07 -16.87
N LYS A 389 7.70 10.02 -16.92
CA LYS A 389 7.88 9.14 -18.08
C LYS A 389 7.46 7.73 -17.72
N VAL A 390 7.09 6.93 -18.73
CA VAL A 390 6.76 5.52 -18.50
C VAL A 390 7.93 4.82 -17.80
N SER A 391 7.64 4.26 -16.64
CA SER A 391 8.57 3.45 -15.84
C SER A 391 8.46 1.97 -16.24
N PHE A 392 7.23 1.51 -16.51
CA PHE A 392 6.96 0.16 -17.02
C PHE A 392 5.85 0.18 -18.06
N VAL A 393 5.97 -0.68 -19.06
CA VAL A 393 4.82 -1.11 -19.87
C VAL A 393 4.35 -2.45 -19.34
N GLU A 394 3.06 -2.61 -19.13
CA GLU A 394 2.46 -3.89 -18.79
C GLU A 394 1.64 -4.43 -19.97
N PHE A 395 2.01 -5.62 -20.43
CA PHE A 395 1.17 -6.41 -21.32
C PHE A 395 0.19 -7.19 -20.47
N GLN A 396 -1.04 -6.72 -20.39
CA GLN A 396 -2.07 -7.34 -19.56
C GLN A 396 -3.11 -8.05 -20.40
N CYS A 397 -3.72 -9.08 -19.81
CA CYS A 397 -4.92 -9.69 -20.32
C CYS A 397 -5.91 -9.87 -19.16
N LEU A 398 -7.08 -9.25 -19.28
CA LEU A 398 -8.21 -9.50 -18.38
C LEU A 398 -9.09 -10.59 -18.99
N LYS A 399 -9.33 -11.67 -18.24
CA LYS A 399 -10.11 -12.80 -18.72
C LYS A 399 -11.58 -12.43 -18.93
N GLN A 400 -12.23 -13.10 -19.87
CA GLN A 400 -13.63 -12.83 -20.23
C GLN A 400 -14.56 -12.97 -19.01
N ASN A 401 -15.57 -12.10 -18.93
CA ASN A 401 -16.57 -11.99 -17.85
C ASN A 401 -16.07 -11.38 -16.52
N TYR A 402 -14.79 -11.04 -16.40
CA TYR A 402 -14.25 -10.35 -15.21
C TYR A 402 -14.16 -8.83 -15.37
N GLY A 403 -14.49 -8.29 -16.54
CA GLY A 403 -14.58 -6.85 -16.76
C GLY A 403 -15.93 -6.27 -16.34
N TYR A 404 -16.95 -7.11 -16.12
CA TYR A 404 -18.29 -6.72 -15.69
C TYR A 404 -18.92 -5.60 -16.54
N GLY A 405 -18.53 -5.51 -17.81
CA GLY A 405 -18.96 -4.45 -18.75
C GLY A 405 -18.33 -3.08 -18.53
N VAL A 406 -17.58 -2.88 -17.44
CA VAL A 406 -16.97 -1.60 -17.07
C VAL A 406 -15.46 -1.55 -17.30
N TYR A 407 -14.79 -2.70 -17.39
CA TYR A 407 -13.37 -2.79 -17.76
C TYR A 407 -13.21 -3.52 -19.10
N LYS A 408 -12.14 -3.17 -19.83
CA LYS A 408 -11.75 -3.80 -21.10
C LYS A 408 -11.26 -5.22 -20.83
N GLU A 409 -11.92 -6.19 -21.45
CA GLU A 409 -11.53 -7.61 -21.42
C GLU A 409 -10.63 -7.94 -22.61
N GLY A 410 -9.80 -8.96 -22.46
CA GLY A 410 -8.80 -9.34 -23.45
C GLY A 410 -7.46 -8.62 -23.26
N PHE A 411 -6.65 -8.65 -24.31
CA PHE A 411 -5.32 -8.03 -24.33
C PHE A 411 -5.40 -6.50 -24.28
N ASP A 412 -4.55 -5.90 -23.48
CA ASP A 412 -4.40 -4.46 -23.37
C ASP A 412 -2.97 -4.09 -22.94
N VAL A 413 -2.60 -2.82 -23.16
CA VAL A 413 -1.31 -2.28 -22.75
C VAL A 413 -1.52 -1.19 -21.72
N MET A 414 -0.91 -1.34 -20.54
CA MET A 414 -0.89 -0.30 -19.51
C MET A 414 0.47 0.38 -19.45
N PHE A 415 0.46 1.69 -19.25
CA PHE A 415 1.65 2.52 -19.04
C PHE A 415 1.72 2.95 -17.59
N HIS A 416 2.75 2.51 -16.88
CA HIS A 416 2.95 2.79 -15.45
C HIS A 416 3.95 3.92 -15.26
N TYR A 417 3.61 4.85 -14.37
CA TYR A 417 4.37 6.06 -14.06
C TYR A 417 4.65 6.12 -12.56
N VAL A 418 5.90 6.33 -12.20
CA VAL A 418 6.26 6.82 -10.86
C VAL A 418 6.17 8.34 -10.89
N ILE A 419 5.22 8.90 -10.16
CA ILE A 419 4.90 10.34 -10.22
C ILE A 419 5.90 11.16 -9.41
N GLY A 420 6.25 10.67 -8.23
CA GLY A 420 7.19 11.33 -7.34
C GLY A 420 7.13 10.79 -5.92
N GLU A 421 7.92 11.41 -5.05
CA GLU A 421 8.10 10.98 -3.66
C GLU A 421 7.92 12.18 -2.72
N GLU A 422 7.17 11.99 -1.63
CA GLU A 422 7.17 12.92 -0.50
C GLU A 422 8.15 12.41 0.57
N HIS A 423 8.99 13.31 1.06
CA HIS A 423 9.98 13.05 2.12
C HIS A 423 9.62 13.82 3.41
N PRO A 424 10.16 13.40 4.57
CA PRO A 424 10.05 14.17 5.82
C PRO A 424 10.44 15.63 5.64
N GLU A 425 9.74 16.53 6.34
CA GLU A 425 10.16 17.93 6.43
C GLU A 425 11.48 18.00 7.23
N LYS A 426 12.49 18.66 6.66
CA LYS A 426 13.86 18.73 7.22
C LYS A 426 13.95 19.62 8.44
#